data_AF-A0A285ZUP0-F1
#
_entry.id   AF-A0A285ZUP0-F1
#
_cell.length_a   1.000
_cell.length_b   1.000
_cell.length_c   1.000
_cell.angle_alpha   90.00
_cell.angle_beta   90.00
_cell.angle_gamma   90.00
#
_symmetry.space_group_name_H-M   'P 1'
#
loop_
_entity.id
_entity.type
_entity.pdbx_description
1 polymer ?
#
loop_
_entity_poly.entity_id
_entity_poly.type
_entity_poly.pdbx_seq_one_letter_code
_entity_poly.pdbx_strand_id
1 'polypeptide(L)'
;MDGYVGEIRLFAATFAPRNWAFCWGQVVAIRSNTALFSIIGTYYGGNGTTTFQLPNFAGRTAIGQGGGPGLSTYIIGETGGTSTETLVQAQMPAHTHNNTVSAPASGTNLLVSAADSTLAVATAGSVISTPGYTVATGLAKTLGFNNATPNTVLHTDSIKVNNTSLTFDTAGGSIPHNNMQPSLGMNYIICMYGVFPARN
;
A
#
# COMPACT_ATOMS: atom_id res chain seq x y z
N MET A 1 -36.20 -18.18 24.89
CA MET A 1 -34.73 -18.05 24.90
C MET A 1 -34.44 -17.03 25.96
N ASP A 2 -33.99 -17.51 27.11
CA ASP A 2 -33.79 -16.66 28.27
C ASP A 2 -32.34 -16.16 28.27
N GLY A 3 -32.16 -14.90 28.62
CA GLY A 3 -30.88 -14.21 28.67
C GLY A 3 -30.93 -13.11 29.72
N TYR A 4 -29.77 -12.56 30.05
CA TYR A 4 -29.72 -11.39 30.91
C TYR A 4 -30.08 -10.13 30.12
N VAL A 5 -30.83 -9.21 30.72
CA VAL A 5 -31.13 -7.92 30.07
C VAL A 5 -29.81 -7.23 29.69
N GLY A 6 -29.70 -6.76 28.46
CA GLY A 6 -28.48 -6.13 27.92
C GLY A 6 -27.43 -7.11 27.37
N GLU A 7 -27.65 -8.43 27.49
CA GLU A 7 -26.79 -9.44 26.89
C GLU A 7 -26.86 -9.38 25.36
N ILE A 8 -25.69 -9.46 24.71
CA ILE A 8 -25.56 -9.44 23.25
C ILE A 8 -25.03 -10.80 22.77
N ARG A 9 -25.64 -11.35 21.71
CA ARG A 9 -25.20 -12.62 21.09
C ARG A 9 -25.20 -12.51 19.56
N LEU A 10 -24.36 -13.34 18.94
CA LEU A 10 -24.48 -13.63 17.50
C LEU A 10 -25.69 -14.54 17.25
N PHE A 11 -26.42 -14.25 16.18
CA PHE A 11 -27.64 -14.92 15.81
C PHE A 11 -27.73 -15.08 14.30
N ALA A 12 -28.01 -16.30 13.86
CA ALA A 12 -27.95 -16.67 12.43
C ALA A 12 -29.25 -16.38 11.66
N ALA A 13 -30.39 -16.19 12.33
CA ALA A 13 -31.68 -16.03 11.66
C ALA A 13 -32.03 -14.56 11.36
N THR A 14 -32.98 -14.37 10.45
CA THR A 14 -33.42 -13.07 9.91
C THR A 14 -34.53 -12.38 10.71
N PHE A 15 -34.90 -12.92 11.88
CA PHE A 15 -35.85 -12.32 12.81
C PHE A 15 -35.22 -12.18 14.20
N ALA A 16 -35.72 -11.27 15.04
CA ALA A 16 -35.33 -11.23 16.45
C ALA A 16 -36.27 -12.13 17.26
N PRO A 17 -35.76 -13.06 18.08
CA PRO A 17 -36.61 -13.86 18.97
C PRO A 17 -37.43 -12.99 19.93
N ARG A 18 -38.52 -13.53 20.48
CA ARG A 18 -39.31 -12.84 21.51
C ARG A 18 -38.39 -12.37 22.64
N ASN A 19 -38.56 -11.10 23.03
CA ASN A 19 -37.76 -10.39 24.03
C ASN A 19 -36.35 -9.96 23.59
N TRP A 20 -35.99 -10.14 22.32
CA TRP A 20 -34.72 -9.69 21.76
C TRP A 20 -34.97 -8.67 20.65
N ALA A 21 -33.96 -7.84 20.36
CA ALA A 21 -33.96 -6.90 19.25
C ALA A 21 -32.64 -6.99 18.48
N PHE A 22 -32.64 -6.59 17.21
CA PHE A 22 -31.41 -6.46 16.44
C PHE A 22 -30.59 -5.25 16.89
N CYS A 23 -29.27 -5.40 16.93
CA CYS A 23 -28.34 -4.31 17.21
C CYS A 23 -28.06 -3.49 15.93
N TRP A 24 -29.07 -2.76 15.45
CA TRP A 24 -28.99 -1.90 14.26
C TRP A 24 -29.11 -0.40 14.57
N GLY A 25 -28.83 0.03 15.81
CA GLY A 25 -28.90 1.45 16.19
C GLY A 25 -30.32 1.99 16.38
N GLN A 26 -31.28 1.12 16.68
CA GLN A 26 -32.68 1.52 16.85
C GLN A 26 -32.85 2.46 18.06
N VAL A 27 -33.65 3.51 17.90
CA VAL A 27 -34.08 4.38 19.01
C VAL A 27 -35.23 3.71 19.76
N VAL A 28 -35.11 3.61 21.08
CA VAL A 28 -36.06 2.91 21.95
C VAL A 28 -36.53 3.84 23.06
N ALA A 29 -37.83 3.75 23.40
CA ALA A 29 -38.41 4.52 24.49
C ALA A 29 -37.98 3.97 25.87
N ILE A 30 -37.51 4.85 26.74
CA ILE A 30 -37.10 4.50 28.11
C ILE A 30 -38.29 3.95 28.91
N ARG A 31 -39.47 4.55 28.75
CA ARG A 31 -40.67 4.20 29.53
C ARG A 31 -41.08 2.73 29.44
N SER A 32 -40.85 2.08 28.31
CA SER A 32 -41.17 0.66 28.08
C SER A 32 -39.95 -0.28 28.19
N ASN A 33 -38.77 0.26 28.46
CA ASN A 33 -37.49 -0.47 28.46
C ASN A 33 -36.57 0.01 29.60
N THR A 34 -37.16 0.30 30.76
CA THR A 34 -36.45 0.88 31.91
C THR A 34 -35.32 -0.01 32.42
N ALA A 35 -35.53 -1.33 32.43
CA ALA A 35 -34.51 -2.30 32.83
C ALA A 35 -33.28 -2.23 31.93
N LEU A 36 -33.46 -2.28 30.60
CA LEU A 36 -32.35 -2.18 29.65
C LEU A 36 -31.65 -0.82 29.72
N PHE A 37 -32.42 0.27 29.82
CA PHE A 37 -31.86 1.61 29.96
C PHE A 37 -30.98 1.75 31.22
N SER A 38 -31.35 1.12 32.33
CA SER A 38 -30.55 1.16 33.56
C SER A 38 -29.18 0.44 33.44
N ILE A 39 -29.00 -0.38 32.40
CA ILE A 39 -27.77 -1.12 32.13
C ILE A 39 -26.92 -0.38 31.09
N ILE A 40 -27.49 -0.03 29.93
CA ILE A 40 -26.72 0.53 28.80
C ILE A 40 -26.79 2.05 28.68
N GLY A 41 -27.66 2.71 29.44
CA GLY A 41 -27.82 4.16 29.43
C GLY A 41 -27.96 4.73 28.02
N THR A 42 -27.15 5.75 27.73
CA THR A 42 -27.06 6.40 26.42
C THR A 42 -25.73 6.14 25.72
N TYR A 43 -25.01 5.06 26.05
CA TYR A 43 -23.69 4.78 25.44
C TYR A 43 -23.73 4.75 23.92
N TYR A 44 -24.85 4.32 23.34
CA TYR A 44 -25.05 4.22 21.90
C TYR A 44 -25.92 5.35 21.31
N GLY A 45 -26.29 6.35 22.12
CA GLY A 45 -27.11 7.50 21.71
C GLY A 45 -28.48 7.61 22.39
N GLY A 46 -29.30 8.53 21.86
CA GLY A 46 -30.58 8.95 22.45
C GLY A 46 -30.45 10.14 23.39
N ASN A 47 -31.57 10.61 23.94
CA ASN A 47 -31.61 11.85 24.73
C ASN A 47 -31.54 11.64 26.26
N GLY A 48 -31.51 10.39 26.72
CA GLY A 48 -31.35 10.03 28.13
C GLY A 48 -32.54 10.36 29.04
N THR A 49 -33.61 10.94 28.50
CA THR A 49 -34.80 11.36 29.26
C THR A 49 -36.06 10.63 28.82
N THR A 50 -36.26 10.50 27.50
CA THR A 50 -37.38 9.76 26.90
C THR A 50 -36.92 8.60 26.03
N THR A 51 -35.70 8.67 25.49
CA THR A 51 -35.16 7.69 24.54
C THR A 51 -33.69 7.37 24.80
N PHE A 52 -33.30 6.17 24.40
CA PHE A 52 -31.93 5.70 24.27
C PHE A 52 -31.78 4.93 22.95
N GLN A 53 -30.57 4.56 22.57
CA GLN A 53 -30.31 3.76 21.37
C GLN A 53 -29.72 2.39 21.71
N LEU A 54 -30.06 1.40 20.89
CA LEU A 54 -29.38 0.10 20.88
C LEU A 54 -28.01 0.22 20.18
N PRO A 55 -27.07 -0.71 20.41
CA PRO A 55 -25.84 -0.78 19.64
C PRO A 55 -26.09 -0.89 18.14
N ASN A 56 -25.15 -0.45 17.31
CA ASN A 56 -25.18 -0.61 15.86
C ASN A 56 -23.98 -1.42 15.38
N PHE A 57 -24.20 -2.70 15.08
CA PHE A 57 -23.17 -3.60 14.53
C PHE A 57 -23.28 -3.78 13.00
N ALA A 58 -24.09 -3.00 12.30
CA ALA A 58 -24.14 -3.06 10.84
C ALA A 58 -22.76 -2.69 10.27
N GLY A 59 -22.11 -3.65 9.60
CA GLY A 59 -20.76 -3.50 9.05
C GLY A 59 -19.65 -3.39 10.11
N ARG A 60 -19.90 -3.80 11.36
CA ARG A 60 -18.94 -3.66 12.47
C ARG A 60 -18.83 -4.95 13.26
N THR A 61 -17.65 -5.24 13.77
CA THR A 61 -17.42 -6.30 14.76
C THR A 61 -17.27 -5.67 16.15
N ALA A 62 -17.64 -6.43 17.19
CA ALA A 62 -17.38 -6.01 18.56
C ALA A 62 -15.88 -6.04 18.88
N ILE A 63 -15.43 -5.06 19.67
CA ILE A 63 -14.09 -4.99 20.26
C ILE A 63 -14.23 -4.77 21.77
N GLY A 64 -13.28 -5.29 22.55
CA GLY A 64 -13.26 -5.10 23.99
C GLY A 64 -13.01 -3.65 24.36
N GLN A 65 -13.77 -3.12 25.33
CA GLN A 65 -13.51 -1.81 25.93
C GLN A 65 -12.22 -1.84 26.76
N GLY A 66 -11.53 -0.71 26.82
CA GLY A 66 -10.33 -0.49 27.62
C GLY A 66 -9.09 -0.33 26.76
N GLY A 67 -7.95 -0.20 27.42
CA GLY A 67 -6.64 -0.20 26.78
C GLY A 67 -5.79 -1.36 27.28
N GLY A 68 -4.78 -1.73 26.49
CA GLY A 68 -3.73 -2.68 26.88
C GLY A 68 -2.36 -2.12 26.49
N PRO A 69 -1.25 -2.66 27.02
CA PRO A 69 0.09 -2.21 26.63
C PRO A 69 0.28 -2.27 25.11
N GLY A 70 0.51 -1.11 24.49
CA GLY A 70 0.68 -1.00 23.03
C GLY A 70 -0.61 -1.07 22.20
N LEU A 71 -1.79 -1.08 22.84
CA LEU A 71 -3.09 -1.08 22.15
C LEU A 71 -3.78 0.28 22.27
N SER A 72 -4.62 0.60 21.29
CA SER A 72 -5.56 1.71 21.38
C SER A 72 -6.56 1.48 22.52
N THR A 73 -6.93 2.56 23.21
CA THR A 73 -8.01 2.54 24.20
C THR A 73 -9.34 2.72 23.48
N TYR A 74 -10.31 1.84 23.75
CA TYR A 74 -11.69 1.98 23.28
C TYR A 74 -12.63 2.25 24.46
N ILE A 75 -13.52 3.24 24.33
CA ILE A 75 -14.61 3.47 25.30
C ILE A 75 -15.91 2.82 24.83
N ILE A 76 -16.78 2.42 25.76
CA ILE A 76 -18.06 1.80 25.40
C ILE A 76 -18.90 2.74 24.51
N GLY A 77 -19.44 2.21 23.43
CA GLY A 77 -20.23 2.97 22.46
C GLY A 77 -19.39 3.73 21.42
N GLU A 78 -18.07 3.78 21.56
CA GLU A 78 -17.18 4.34 20.55
C GLU A 78 -17.19 3.50 19.27
N THR A 79 -17.30 4.16 18.12
CA THR A 79 -17.11 3.53 16.83
C THR A 79 -15.71 3.83 16.31
N GLY A 80 -14.97 2.81 15.90
CA GLY A 80 -13.65 2.96 15.30
C GLY A 80 -13.44 2.04 14.09
N GLY A 81 -12.30 2.22 13.41
CA GLY A 81 -11.90 1.44 12.25
C GLY A 81 -12.52 1.89 10.92
N THR A 82 -12.01 1.32 9.83
CA THR A 82 -12.41 1.58 8.44
C THR A 82 -12.47 0.24 7.69
N SER A 83 -13.35 0.13 6.68
CA SER A 83 -13.42 -1.06 5.82
C SER A 83 -12.43 -1.00 4.64
N THR A 84 -11.96 0.19 4.30
CA THR A 84 -11.01 0.44 3.22
C THR A 84 -9.97 1.44 3.67
N GLU A 85 -8.72 1.21 3.30
CA GLU A 85 -7.62 2.14 3.57
C GLU A 85 -6.91 2.52 2.27
N THR A 86 -6.58 3.79 2.12
CA THR A 86 -5.77 4.28 0.99
C THR A 86 -4.32 4.33 1.43
N LEU A 87 -3.49 3.46 0.86
CA LEU A 87 -2.04 3.51 1.12
C LEU A 87 -1.44 4.72 0.40
N VAL A 88 -0.96 5.68 1.17
CA VAL A 88 -0.12 6.77 0.70
C VAL A 88 1.36 6.39 0.79
N GLN A 89 2.21 7.06 0.04
CA GLN A 89 3.65 6.81 0.04
C GLN A 89 4.28 6.88 1.44
N ALA A 90 3.79 7.75 2.31
CA ALA A 90 4.23 7.89 3.70
C ALA A 90 3.92 6.66 4.59
N GLN A 91 3.01 5.77 4.15
CA GLN A 91 2.66 4.54 4.86
C GLN A 91 3.50 3.32 4.41
N MET A 92 4.41 3.49 3.44
CA MET A 92 5.35 2.44 3.04
C MET A 92 6.66 2.58 3.82
N PRO A 93 7.26 1.48 4.32
CA PRO A 93 8.60 1.51 4.90
C PRO A 93 9.62 2.12 3.93
N ALA A 94 10.58 2.86 4.49
CA ALA A 94 11.72 3.36 3.72
C ALA A 94 12.43 2.18 3.06
N HIS A 95 12.51 2.21 1.75
CA HIS A 95 13.16 1.19 0.95
C HIS A 95 13.92 1.84 -0.20
N THR A 96 14.92 1.15 -0.72
CA THR A 96 15.72 1.59 -1.85
C THR A 96 15.70 0.52 -2.93
N HIS A 97 15.75 0.95 -4.20
CA HIS A 97 15.98 0.07 -5.33
C HIS A 97 17.43 0.25 -5.76
N ASN A 98 18.26 -0.76 -5.51
CA ASN A 98 19.67 -0.70 -5.87
C ASN A 98 19.82 -1.08 -7.36
N ASN A 99 19.82 -0.07 -8.23
CA ASN A 99 20.05 -0.29 -9.65
C ASN A 99 21.55 -0.30 -9.95
N THR A 100 22.08 -1.47 -10.22
CA THR A 100 23.33 -1.60 -10.95
C THR A 100 23.03 -1.41 -12.43
N VAL A 101 23.42 -0.26 -12.98
CA VAL A 101 23.58 -0.14 -14.43
C VAL A 101 24.76 -1.04 -14.79
N SER A 102 24.49 -2.24 -15.30
CA SER A 102 25.44 -2.96 -16.14
C SER A 102 25.51 -2.23 -17.48
N ALA A 103 25.99 -0.98 -17.47
CA ALA A 103 26.84 -0.54 -18.56
C ALA A 103 27.95 -1.59 -18.66
N PRO A 104 28.55 -1.85 -19.82
CA PRO A 104 29.79 -2.59 -19.81
C PRO A 104 30.66 -1.84 -18.81
N ALA A 105 31.01 -2.54 -17.71
CA ALA A 105 31.95 -2.07 -16.70
C ALA A 105 33.09 -1.38 -17.42
N SER A 106 33.74 -0.38 -16.81
CA SER A 106 35.07 0.10 -17.21
C SER A 106 35.76 -0.85 -18.21
N GLY A 107 35.61 -0.59 -19.52
CA GLY A 107 35.75 -1.64 -20.55
C GLY A 107 34.65 -1.76 -21.62
N THR A 108 33.80 -0.74 -21.86
CA THR A 108 33.15 -0.60 -23.19
C THR A 108 34.24 -0.32 -24.21
N ASN A 109 34.86 -1.36 -24.73
CA ASN A 109 35.88 -1.23 -25.75
C ASN A 109 35.19 -0.81 -27.04
N LEU A 110 35.53 0.37 -27.57
CA LEU A 110 35.27 0.68 -28.97
C LEU A 110 35.99 -0.40 -29.79
N LEU A 111 35.22 -1.26 -30.47
CA LEU A 111 35.79 -2.29 -31.33
C LEU A 111 36.45 -1.58 -32.53
N VAL A 112 37.77 -1.61 -32.57
CA VAL A 112 38.57 -1.12 -33.71
C VAL A 112 38.95 -2.31 -34.56
N SER A 113 38.69 -2.24 -35.86
CA SER A 113 39.13 -3.26 -36.81
C SER A 113 40.65 -3.25 -36.93
N ALA A 114 41.26 -4.43 -36.91
CA ALA A 114 42.69 -4.60 -37.20
C ALA A 114 43.03 -4.46 -38.70
N ALA A 115 42.02 -4.35 -39.58
CA ALA A 115 42.21 -4.14 -41.02
C ALA A 115 42.63 -2.69 -41.34
N ASP A 116 43.23 -2.51 -42.51
CA ASP A 116 43.59 -1.18 -43.03
C ASP A 116 42.33 -0.43 -43.47
N SER A 117 42.28 0.89 -43.22
CA SER A 117 41.22 1.75 -43.74
C SER A 117 41.32 1.85 -45.26
N THR A 118 40.24 1.49 -45.94
CA THR A 118 40.14 1.55 -47.41
C THR A 118 39.29 2.72 -47.89
N LEU A 119 38.67 3.48 -46.98
CA LEU A 119 37.79 4.61 -47.29
C LEU A 119 38.38 5.90 -46.71
N ALA A 120 38.53 6.92 -47.56
CA ALA A 120 38.98 8.25 -47.14
C ALA A 120 37.86 9.08 -46.49
N VAL A 121 36.60 8.66 -46.65
CA VAL A 121 35.42 9.32 -46.09
C VAL A 121 34.58 8.28 -45.34
N ALA A 122 34.17 8.63 -44.13
CA ALA A 122 33.33 7.76 -43.31
C ALA A 122 31.99 7.49 -44.03
N THR A 123 31.66 6.21 -44.21
CA THR A 123 30.39 5.76 -44.78
C THR A 123 29.57 5.06 -43.71
N ALA A 124 28.25 5.22 -43.74
CA ALA A 124 27.35 4.56 -42.78
C ALA A 124 27.61 3.03 -42.73
N GLY A 125 27.74 2.48 -41.51
CA GLY A 125 28.06 1.06 -41.29
C GLY A 125 29.55 0.71 -41.25
N SER A 126 30.45 1.67 -41.49
CA SER A 126 31.91 1.46 -41.33
C SER A 126 32.34 1.53 -39.86
N VAL A 127 33.38 0.77 -39.50
CA VAL A 127 33.99 0.80 -38.15
C VAL A 127 35.31 1.58 -38.16
N ILE A 128 35.76 2.02 -36.99
CA ILE A 128 37.12 2.58 -36.82
C ILE A 128 38.13 1.49 -37.19
N SER A 129 39.11 1.80 -38.03
CA SER A 129 40.11 0.86 -38.56
C SER A 129 41.49 1.52 -38.59
N THR A 130 42.54 0.76 -38.91
CA THR A 130 43.91 1.30 -38.88
C THR A 130 44.12 2.34 -40.00
N PRO A 131 44.51 3.59 -39.67
CA PRO A 131 44.66 4.63 -40.68
C PRO A 131 45.89 4.36 -41.57
N GLY A 132 45.81 4.76 -42.84
CA GLY A 132 46.90 4.57 -43.81
C GLY A 132 46.70 5.43 -45.05
N TYR A 133 47.70 5.43 -45.93
CA TYR A 133 47.68 6.10 -47.22
C TYR A 133 48.20 5.17 -48.31
N THR A 134 47.70 5.34 -49.53
CA THR A 134 48.12 4.51 -50.66
C THR A 134 49.48 4.96 -51.17
N VAL A 135 50.41 4.01 -51.34
CA VAL A 135 51.69 4.18 -52.02
C VAL A 135 51.73 3.25 -53.25
N ALA A 136 52.72 3.47 -54.12
CA ALA A 136 52.85 2.73 -55.39
C ALA A 136 52.92 1.19 -55.22
N THR A 137 53.27 0.69 -54.03
CA THR A 137 53.43 -0.75 -53.74
C THR A 137 52.38 -1.31 -52.77
N GLY A 138 51.37 -0.53 -52.36
CA GLY A 138 50.30 -0.98 -51.44
C GLY A 138 49.79 0.10 -50.49
N LEU A 139 49.09 -0.28 -49.42
CA LEU A 139 48.74 0.64 -48.33
C LEU A 139 49.91 0.76 -47.36
N ALA A 140 50.37 1.99 -47.13
CA ALA A 140 51.31 2.31 -46.07
C ALA A 140 50.53 2.72 -44.82
N LYS A 141 50.80 2.04 -43.69
CA LYS A 141 50.15 2.36 -42.42
C LYS A 141 50.64 3.71 -41.91
N THR A 142 49.70 4.55 -41.49
CA THR A 142 50.01 5.72 -40.67
C THR A 142 49.95 5.26 -39.23
N LEU A 143 51.04 5.38 -38.47
CA LEU A 143 51.00 5.11 -37.04
C LEU A 143 50.11 6.16 -36.39
N GLY A 144 48.84 5.80 -36.13
CA GLY A 144 47.83 6.66 -35.52
C GLY A 144 48.00 6.83 -34.00
N PHE A 145 49.13 6.42 -33.45
CA PHE A 145 49.47 6.51 -32.04
C PHE A 145 50.92 7.00 -31.91
N ASN A 146 51.13 8.06 -31.15
CA ASN A 146 52.45 8.45 -30.69
C ASN A 146 52.88 7.50 -29.55
N ASN A 147 54.19 7.30 -29.36
CA ASN A 147 54.72 6.52 -28.22
C ASN A 147 54.74 7.35 -26.91
N ALA A 148 54.14 8.55 -26.95
CA ALA A 148 53.91 9.39 -25.78
C ALA A 148 52.58 8.98 -25.14
N THR A 149 52.42 9.27 -23.84
CA THR A 149 51.14 9.08 -23.16
C THR A 149 50.02 9.77 -23.98
N PRO A 150 48.91 9.09 -24.30
CA PRO A 150 47.79 9.70 -24.99
C PRO A 150 47.36 10.96 -24.25
N ASN A 151 47.56 12.13 -24.87
CA ASN A 151 47.37 13.43 -24.23
C ASN A 151 46.12 14.16 -24.71
N THR A 152 45.35 13.54 -25.61
CA THR A 152 44.15 14.12 -26.19
C THR A 152 42.95 13.28 -25.74
N VAL A 153 42.13 13.88 -24.89
CA VAL A 153 40.85 13.33 -24.47
C VAL A 153 39.94 13.26 -25.70
N LEU A 154 39.35 12.09 -25.98
CA LEU A 154 38.31 11.99 -27.01
C LEU A 154 37.16 12.95 -26.66
N HIS A 155 36.55 13.57 -27.66
CA HIS A 155 35.42 14.49 -27.44
C HIS A 155 34.35 13.83 -26.56
N THR A 156 33.72 14.58 -25.66
CA THR A 156 32.74 14.05 -24.67
C THR A 156 31.54 13.33 -25.29
N ASP A 157 31.33 13.52 -26.59
CA ASP A 157 30.29 12.87 -27.39
C ASP A 157 30.74 11.60 -28.15
N SER A 158 31.97 11.15 -27.98
CA SER A 158 32.52 9.99 -28.72
C SER A 158 31.81 8.67 -28.38
N ILE A 159 31.15 8.58 -27.22
CA ILE A 159 30.22 7.52 -26.86
C ILE A 159 28.96 8.17 -26.28
N LYS A 160 27.93 8.35 -27.11
CA LYS A 160 26.62 8.81 -26.64
C LYS A 160 25.83 7.63 -26.09
N VAL A 161 25.90 7.41 -24.78
CA VAL A 161 24.86 6.63 -24.08
C VAL A 161 23.63 7.53 -24.00
N ASN A 162 22.71 7.37 -24.94
CA ASN A 162 21.60 8.30 -25.19
C ASN A 162 20.54 8.33 -24.06
N ASN A 163 20.76 7.61 -22.95
CA ASN A 163 19.91 7.67 -21.77
C ASN A 163 20.68 7.24 -20.49
N THR A 164 21.20 8.19 -19.72
CA THR A 164 21.75 7.96 -18.37
C THR A 164 20.73 8.22 -17.26
N SER A 165 19.52 8.66 -17.61
CA SER A 165 18.43 8.86 -16.65
C SER A 165 17.56 7.61 -16.58
N LEU A 166 17.68 6.86 -15.49
CA LEU A 166 16.66 5.92 -15.07
C LEU A 166 15.58 6.75 -14.34
N THR A 167 14.64 7.31 -15.10
CA THR A 167 13.47 7.98 -14.51
C THR A 167 12.54 6.91 -13.99
N PHE A 168 12.21 6.95 -12.70
CA PHE A 168 11.16 6.11 -12.13
C PHE A 168 9.88 6.91 -12.08
N ASP A 169 8.80 6.33 -12.56
CA ASP A 169 7.48 6.84 -12.26
C ASP A 169 7.15 6.61 -10.78
N THR A 170 6.25 7.42 -10.23
CA THR A 170 5.76 7.28 -8.85
C THR A 170 5.20 5.86 -8.64
N ALA A 171 5.80 5.10 -7.73
CA ALA A 171 5.30 3.81 -7.32
C ALA A 171 4.15 3.97 -6.31
N GLY A 172 3.04 3.26 -6.55
CA GLY A 172 1.83 3.32 -5.73
C GLY A 172 0.76 4.22 -6.33
N GLY A 173 -0.40 3.65 -6.67
CA GLY A 173 -1.50 4.38 -7.30
C GLY A 173 -2.37 5.20 -6.33
N SER A 174 -2.04 5.21 -5.03
CA SER A 174 -2.90 5.75 -3.97
C SER A 174 -4.36 5.28 -4.10
N ILE A 175 -4.55 4.01 -4.48
CA ILE A 175 -5.87 3.41 -4.64
C ILE A 175 -6.29 2.78 -3.30
N PRO A 176 -7.52 3.00 -2.82
CA PRO A 176 -8.04 2.29 -1.67
C PRO A 176 -7.98 0.77 -1.87
N HIS A 177 -7.57 0.05 -0.83
CA HIS A 177 -7.64 -1.41 -0.80
C HIS A 177 -8.57 -1.85 0.34
N ASN A 178 -9.17 -3.02 0.17
CA ASN A 178 -10.00 -3.62 1.21
C ASN A 178 -9.12 -3.97 2.42
N ASN A 179 -9.50 -3.48 3.60
CA ASN A 179 -8.81 -3.73 4.86
C ASN A 179 -9.60 -4.69 5.77
N MET A 180 -10.73 -5.23 5.29
CA MET A 180 -11.52 -6.18 6.06
C MET A 180 -10.95 -7.59 5.94
N GLN A 181 -10.82 -8.26 7.09
CA GLN A 181 -10.62 -9.71 7.13
C GLN A 181 -11.79 -10.46 6.45
N PRO A 182 -11.57 -11.68 5.94
CA PRO A 182 -12.67 -12.55 5.52
C PRO A 182 -13.73 -12.66 6.61
N SER A 183 -14.98 -12.39 6.25
CA SER A 183 -16.09 -12.31 7.21
C SER A 183 -17.35 -12.94 6.65
N LEU A 184 -18.21 -13.43 7.56
CA LEU A 184 -19.53 -13.97 7.26
C LEU A 184 -20.59 -13.13 7.98
N GLY A 185 -21.59 -12.67 7.24
CA GLY A 185 -22.67 -11.86 7.79
C GLY A 185 -23.53 -12.64 8.78
N MET A 186 -23.63 -12.15 10.02
CA MET A 186 -24.53 -12.64 11.05
C MET A 186 -25.19 -11.46 11.76
N ASN A 187 -26.31 -11.70 12.44
CA ASN A 187 -26.98 -10.67 13.21
C ASN A 187 -26.46 -10.63 14.64
N TYR A 188 -26.24 -9.43 15.18
CA TYR A 188 -26.15 -9.24 16.62
C TYR A 188 -27.55 -8.95 17.16
N ILE A 189 -27.93 -9.66 18.22
CA ILE A 189 -29.18 -9.41 18.95
C ILE A 189 -28.88 -9.06 20.40
N ILE A 190 -29.69 -8.19 20.98
CA ILE A 190 -29.63 -7.77 22.38
C ILE A 190 -30.91 -8.19 23.12
N CYS A 191 -30.78 -8.72 24.33
CA CYS A 191 -31.92 -9.08 25.16
C CYS A 191 -32.56 -7.82 25.76
N MET A 192 -33.79 -7.54 25.35
CA MET A 192 -34.60 -6.41 25.80
C MET A 192 -35.31 -6.73 27.13
N TYR A 193 -35.79 -7.97 27.27
CA TYR A 193 -36.55 -8.42 28.43
C TYR A 193 -36.08 -9.82 28.87
N GLY A 194 -35.56 -9.93 30.08
CA GLY A 194 -34.93 -11.15 30.58
C GLY A 194 -34.63 -11.06 32.07
N VAL A 195 -33.70 -11.88 32.55
CA VAL A 195 -33.26 -11.82 33.95
C VAL A 195 -32.42 -10.56 34.14
N PHE A 196 -32.71 -9.77 35.16
CA PHE A 196 -31.89 -8.59 35.46
C PHE A 196 -30.54 -9.04 36.07
N PRO A 197 -29.39 -8.61 35.53
CA PRO A 197 -28.10 -8.99 36.08
C PRO A 197 -27.85 -8.30 37.43
N ALA A 198 -27.50 -9.07 38.45
CA ALA A 198 -27.10 -8.51 39.75
C ALA A 198 -25.75 -7.79 39.63
N ARG A 199 -25.63 -6.62 40.26
CA ARG A 199 -24.35 -5.92 40.39
C ARG A 199 -23.65 -6.43 41.65
N ASN A 200 -22.39 -6.82 41.52
CA ASN A 200 -21.51 -7.18 42.64
C ASN A 200 -20.76 -5.94 43.15
#